data_AF-A0A958LVR4-F1
#
_entry.id   AF-A0A958LVR4-F1
#
_cell.length_a   1.000
_cell.length_b   1.000
_cell.length_c   1.000
_cell.angle_alpha   90.00
_cell.angle_beta   90.00
_cell.angle_gamma   90.00
#
_symmetry.space_group_name_H-M   'P 1'
#
loop_
_entity.id
_entity.type
_entity.pdbx_description
1 polymer ?
#
loop_
_entity_poly.entity_id
_entity_poly.type
_entity_poly.pdbx_seq_one_letter_code
_entity_poly.pdbx_strand_id
1 'polypeptide(L)'
;MIESGTKKRVAKKQGHLVFDKYDLYTKAVQSPAGDVEFLSKTYKEIKGKEAKSLREDFCGTFAISSNWVKREKNHIAYGVDLDPEPMEYGKAHYLKKLSSEQQKRLHLIEGDVLQVQLPKVDVTAALNFSYFLFKKRE
;
A
#
# COMPACT_ATOMS: atom_id res chain seq x y z
N MET A 1 -35.02 -35.27 39.37
CA MET A 1 -35.51 -34.34 38.34
C MET A 1 -34.31 -33.54 37.84
N ILE A 2 -33.84 -33.80 36.62
CA ILE A 2 -32.70 -33.09 36.02
C ILE A 2 -33.25 -32.48 34.73
N GLU A 3 -33.46 -31.16 34.71
CA GLU A 3 -33.88 -30.44 33.51
C GLU A 3 -32.68 -30.21 32.59
N SER A 4 -32.63 -30.92 31.47
CA SER A 4 -31.70 -30.65 30.37
C SER A 4 -32.33 -29.64 29.40
N GLY A 5 -32.09 -28.35 29.63
CA GLY A 5 -32.49 -27.29 28.71
C GLY A 5 -31.48 -27.12 27.57
N THR A 6 -31.75 -27.70 26.40
CA THR A 6 -30.92 -27.52 25.19
C THR A 6 -31.13 -26.12 24.60
N LYS A 7 -30.15 -25.22 24.74
CA LYS A 7 -30.16 -23.89 24.10
C LYS A 7 -30.15 -24.05 22.57
N LYS A 8 -31.21 -23.59 21.90
CA LYS A 8 -31.28 -23.50 20.43
C LYS A 8 -30.17 -22.57 19.91
N ARG A 9 -29.29 -23.08 19.04
CA ARG A 9 -28.34 -22.26 18.27
C ARG A 9 -29.11 -21.42 17.26
N VAL A 10 -29.05 -20.10 17.41
CA VAL A 10 -29.56 -19.15 16.42
C VAL A 10 -28.60 -19.18 15.22
N ALA A 11 -29.11 -19.52 14.04
CA ALA A 11 -28.34 -19.48 12.80
C ALA A 11 -27.90 -18.02 12.54
N LYS A 12 -26.58 -17.79 12.51
CA LYS A 12 -26.01 -16.48 12.18
C LYS A 12 -26.37 -16.19 10.72
N LYS A 13 -27.13 -15.13 10.45
CA LYS A 13 -27.40 -14.67 9.07
C LYS A 13 -26.04 -14.46 8.39
N GLN A 14 -25.76 -15.28 7.39
CA GLN A 14 -24.59 -15.11 6.53
C GLN A 14 -24.86 -13.85 5.69
N GLY A 15 -24.35 -12.69 6.13
CA GLY A 15 -24.37 -11.50 5.30
C GLY A 15 -23.62 -11.81 4.01
N HIS A 16 -24.22 -11.49 2.85
CA HIS A 16 -23.50 -11.57 1.59
C HIS A 16 -22.28 -10.66 1.69
N LEU A 17 -21.09 -11.22 1.49
CA LEU A 17 -19.87 -10.44 1.35
C LEU A 17 -20.03 -9.56 0.11
N VAL A 18 -19.92 -8.24 0.27
CA VAL A 18 -19.82 -7.33 -0.87
C VAL A 18 -18.48 -7.58 -1.52
N PHE A 19 -18.47 -7.89 -2.82
CA PHE A 19 -17.24 -8.13 -3.56
C PHE A 19 -16.52 -6.80 -3.80
N ASP A 20 -15.37 -6.63 -3.15
CA ASP A 20 -14.42 -5.55 -3.38
C ASP A 20 -13.07 -6.17 -3.73
N LYS A 21 -12.69 -6.10 -5.01
CA LYS A 21 -11.47 -6.74 -5.51
C LYS A 21 -10.21 -6.19 -4.82
N TYR A 22 -10.18 -4.91 -4.47
CA TYR A 22 -9.01 -4.26 -3.90
C TYR A 22 -8.86 -4.57 -2.41
N ASP A 23 -9.96 -4.56 -1.67
CA ASP A 23 -9.96 -4.99 -0.26
C ASP A 23 -9.56 -6.46 -0.14
N LEU A 24 -10.13 -7.33 -1.00
CA LEU A 24 -9.78 -8.75 -1.04
C LEU A 24 -8.30 -8.96 -1.42
N TYR A 25 -7.80 -8.25 -2.44
CA TYR A 25 -6.39 -8.30 -2.83
C TYR A 25 -5.48 -7.84 -1.69
N THR A 26 -5.80 -6.70 -1.06
CA THR A 26 -5.03 -6.15 0.06
C THR A 26 -4.91 -7.18 1.19
N LYS A 27 -6.03 -7.82 1.57
CA LYS A 27 -6.05 -8.83 2.63
C LYS A 27 -5.33 -10.12 2.28
N ALA A 28 -5.30 -10.49 1.00
CA ALA A 28 -4.73 -11.75 0.55
C ALA A 28 -3.21 -11.66 0.33
N VAL A 29 -2.71 -10.56 -0.22
CA VAL A 29 -1.33 -10.49 -0.73
C VAL A 29 -0.54 -9.23 -0.37
N GLN A 30 -1.14 -8.24 0.30
CA GLN A 30 -0.41 -7.03 0.69
C GLN A 30 -0.19 -6.94 2.20
N SER A 31 0.93 -6.31 2.58
CA SER A 31 1.16 -5.90 3.96
C SER A 31 1.79 -4.50 3.99
N PRO A 32 1.04 -3.42 3.65
CA PRO A 32 1.64 -2.10 3.45
C PRO A 32 2.43 -1.57 4.65
N ALA A 33 2.00 -1.86 5.88
CA ALA A 33 2.74 -1.48 7.08
C ALA A 33 4.05 -2.29 7.23
N GLY A 34 4.00 -3.60 6.95
CA GLY A 34 5.18 -4.46 6.97
C GLY A 34 6.17 -4.14 5.84
N ASP A 35 5.67 -3.84 4.64
CA ASP A 35 6.47 -3.41 3.49
C ASP A 35 7.23 -2.12 3.80
N VAL A 36 6.55 -1.12 4.37
CA VAL A 36 7.19 0.13 4.80
C VAL A 36 8.25 -0.12 5.88
N GLU A 37 7.95 -0.95 6.88
CA GLU A 37 8.92 -1.29 7.93
C GLU A 37 10.16 -1.99 7.35
N PHE A 38 9.95 -2.97 6.46
CA PHE A 38 11.03 -3.66 5.77
C PHE A 38 11.91 -2.70 4.97
N LEU A 39 11.30 -1.81 4.17
CA LEU A 39 12.04 -0.81 3.38
C LEU A 39 12.85 0.13 4.26
N SER A 40 12.26 0.68 5.33
CA SER A 40 12.97 1.59 6.24
C SER A 40 14.13 0.90 6.95
N LYS A 41 13.91 -0.31 7.49
CA LYS A 41 14.93 -1.08 8.19
C LYS A 41 16.09 -1.45 7.27
N THR A 42 15.77 -2.00 6.09
CA THR A 42 16.76 -2.42 5.09
C THR A 42 17.61 -1.25 4.62
N TYR A 43 16.98 -0.08 4.34
CA TYR A 43 17.72 1.11 3.96
C TYR A 43 18.67 1.56 5.08
N LYS A 44 18.21 1.59 6.34
CA LYS A 44 19.05 1.95 7.48
C LYS A 44 20.24 1.01 7.65
N GLU A 45 20.03 -0.29 7.51
CA GLU A 45 21.09 -1.30 7.58
C GLU A 45 22.15 -1.10 6.48
N ILE A 46 21.71 -0.82 5.24
CA ILE A 46 22.62 -0.66 4.09
C ILE A 46 23.32 0.71 4.07
N LYS A 47 22.63 1.77 4.49
CA LYS A 47 23.10 3.17 4.33
C LYS A 47 23.54 3.83 5.64
N GLY A 48 23.28 3.21 6.79
CA GLY A 48 23.61 3.75 8.12
C GLY A 48 22.79 4.97 8.54
N LYS A 49 21.70 5.30 7.82
CA LYS A 49 20.83 6.46 8.09
C LYS A 49 19.38 6.14 7.72
N GLU A 50 18.43 6.87 8.32
CA GLU A 50 17.00 6.71 8.04
C GLU A 50 16.64 7.20 6.62
N ALA A 51 15.80 6.45 5.92
CA ALA A 51 15.17 6.89 4.67
C ALA A 51 14.07 7.91 4.98
N LYS A 52 13.98 8.97 4.17
CA LYS A 52 12.94 10.01 4.30
C LYS A 52 12.02 10.06 3.09
N SER A 53 12.45 9.54 1.94
CA SER A 53 11.72 9.65 0.69
C SER A 53 11.56 8.31 -0.01
N LEU A 54 10.34 8.05 -0.49
CA LEU A 54 9.97 6.84 -1.22
C LEU A 54 9.44 7.20 -2.61
N ARG A 55 9.89 6.46 -3.62
CA ARG A 55 9.22 6.33 -4.91
C ARG A 55 8.65 4.92 -5.01
N GLU A 56 7.34 4.82 -5.20
CA GLU A 56 6.62 3.58 -5.45
C GLU A 56 6.25 3.52 -6.94
N ASP A 57 6.98 2.71 -7.69
CA ASP A 57 6.67 2.43 -9.10
C ASP A 57 5.59 1.35 -9.17
N PHE A 58 4.63 1.51 -10.09
CA PHE A 58 3.44 0.67 -10.22
C PHE A 58 2.62 0.63 -8.93
N CYS A 59 2.33 1.82 -8.37
CA CYS A 59 1.78 1.95 -7.03
C CYS A 59 0.35 1.42 -6.89
N GLY A 60 -0.38 1.22 -7.98
CA GLY A 60 -1.78 0.82 -8.00
C GLY A 60 -2.63 1.70 -7.06
N THR A 61 -3.07 1.11 -5.95
CA THR A 61 -3.88 1.81 -4.95
C THR A 61 -3.07 2.69 -3.99
N PHE A 62 -1.74 2.75 -4.16
CA PHE A 62 -0.77 3.51 -3.36
C PHE A 62 -0.88 3.26 -1.85
N ALA A 63 -1.22 2.04 -1.47
CA ALA A 63 -1.35 1.64 -0.06
C ALA A 63 -0.01 1.76 0.69
N ILE A 64 1.11 1.43 0.05
CA ILE A 64 2.46 1.54 0.63
C ILE A 64 2.85 3.00 0.78
N SER A 65 2.74 3.82 -0.27
CA SER A 65 2.99 5.27 -0.20
C SER A 65 2.14 5.96 0.87
N SER A 66 0.88 5.58 1.03
CA SER A 66 0.01 6.08 2.11
C SER A 66 0.52 5.70 3.50
N ASN A 67 1.01 4.48 3.69
CA ASN A 67 1.59 4.05 4.97
C ASN A 67 2.95 4.72 5.24
N TRP A 68 3.73 4.98 4.20
CA TRP A 68 5.02 5.67 4.30
C TRP A 68 4.88 7.06 4.90
N VAL A 69 3.96 7.89 4.36
CA VAL A 69 3.73 9.26 4.84
C VAL A 69 3.03 9.31 6.21
N LYS A 70 2.30 8.26 6.58
CA LYS A 70 1.70 8.13 7.93
C LYS A 70 2.73 7.88 9.01
N ARG A 71 3.80 7.13 8.69
CA ARG A 71 4.77 6.64 9.68
C ARG A 71 5.52 7.77 10.37
N GLU A 72 6.02 8.74 9.60
CA GLU A 72 6.81 9.85 10.13
C GLU A 72 6.42 11.19 9.51
N LYS A 73 6.59 12.27 10.29
CA LYS A 73 6.20 13.64 9.89
C LYS A 73 6.98 14.19 8.70
N ASN A 74 8.21 13.72 8.51
CA ASN A 74 9.13 14.21 7.48
C ASN A 74 9.23 13.28 6.26
N HIS A 75 8.40 12.24 6.20
CA HIS A 75 8.41 11.29 5.10
C HIS A 75 7.71 11.86 3.86
N ILE A 76 8.27 11.66 2.68
CA ILE A 76 7.65 12.06 1.41
C ILE A 76 7.50 10.81 0.55
N ALA A 77 6.38 10.67 -0.15
CA ALA A 77 6.15 9.56 -1.07
C ALA A 77 5.72 10.07 -2.45
N TYR A 78 6.24 9.43 -3.48
CA TYR A 78 5.84 9.59 -4.88
C TYR A 78 5.32 8.25 -5.38
N GLY A 79 4.02 8.14 -5.63
CA GLY A 79 3.40 6.96 -6.24
C GLY A 79 3.18 7.20 -7.73
N VAL A 80 3.63 6.28 -8.58
CA VAL A 80 3.46 6.34 -10.03
C VAL A 80 2.71 5.10 -10.49
N ASP A 81 1.62 5.29 -11.22
CA ASP A 81 0.94 4.21 -11.93
C ASP A 81 0.35 4.73 -13.25
N LEU A 82 0.17 3.84 -14.23
CA LEU A 82 -0.47 4.19 -15.51
C LEU A 82 -1.99 3.99 -15.45
N ASP A 83 -2.48 3.15 -14.53
CA ASP A 83 -3.90 2.83 -14.42
C ASP A 83 -4.59 3.76 -13.42
N PRO A 84 -5.51 4.64 -13.87
CA PRO A 84 -6.25 5.52 -12.97
C PRO A 84 -7.24 4.76 -12.08
N GLU A 85 -7.71 3.58 -12.46
CA GLU A 85 -8.75 2.83 -11.73
C GLU A 85 -8.33 2.46 -10.28
N PRO A 86 -7.17 1.80 -10.05
CA PRO A 86 -6.71 1.54 -8.69
C PRO A 86 -6.33 2.83 -7.94
N MET A 87 -5.84 3.85 -8.64
CA MET A 87 -5.54 5.14 -8.02
C MET A 87 -6.81 5.80 -7.48
N GLU A 88 -7.91 5.81 -8.22
CA GLU A 88 -9.19 6.34 -7.73
C GLU A 88 -9.71 5.55 -6.53
N TYR A 89 -9.55 4.22 -6.53
CA TYR A 89 -9.86 3.41 -5.35
C TYR A 89 -9.02 3.86 -4.14
N GLY A 90 -7.71 4.01 -4.30
CA GLY A 90 -6.82 4.50 -3.26
C GLY A 90 -7.22 5.89 -2.75
N LYS A 91 -7.67 6.79 -3.65
CA LYS A 91 -8.13 8.14 -3.26
C LYS A 91 -9.35 8.05 -2.36
N ALA A 92 -10.30 7.18 -2.70
CA ALA A 92 -11.51 6.97 -1.91
C ALA A 92 -11.24 6.28 -0.55
N HIS A 93 -10.24 5.40 -0.46
CA HIS A 93 -10.07 4.51 0.70
C HIS A 93 -8.87 4.81 1.60
N TYR A 94 -7.79 5.40 1.07
CA TYR A 94 -6.56 5.68 1.81
C TYR A 94 -6.28 7.17 1.92
N LEU A 95 -6.38 7.93 0.82
CA LEU A 95 -6.10 9.37 0.83
C LEU A 95 -7.05 10.12 1.77
N LYS A 96 -8.36 9.81 1.73
CA LYS A 96 -9.36 10.38 2.65
C LYS A 96 -9.09 10.12 4.14
N LYS A 97 -8.27 9.13 4.47
CA LYS A 97 -7.88 8.80 5.86
C LYS A 97 -6.58 9.48 6.31
N LEU A 98 -5.92 10.22 5.41
CA LEU A 98 -4.72 11.01 5.71
C LEU A 98 -5.10 12.39 6.22
N SER A 99 -4.32 12.92 7.16
CA SER A 99 -4.40 14.34 7.52
C SER A 99 -3.95 15.23 6.37
N SER A 100 -4.32 16.52 6.39
CA SER A 100 -3.89 17.49 5.38
C SER A 100 -2.36 17.53 5.20
N GLU A 101 -1.61 17.48 6.30
CA GLU A 101 -0.13 17.46 6.27
C GLU A 101 0.45 16.15 5.73
N GLN A 102 -0.26 15.03 5.87
CA GLN A 102 0.12 13.77 5.23
C GLN A 102 -0.16 13.80 3.73
N GLN A 103 -1.32 14.34 3.32
CA GLN A 103 -1.68 14.47 1.91
C GLN A 103 -0.72 15.36 1.13
N LYS A 104 -0.25 16.49 1.72
CA LYS A 104 0.73 17.39 1.10
C LYS A 104 2.07 16.72 0.75
N ARG A 105 2.42 15.65 1.45
CA ARG A 105 3.68 14.89 1.27
C ARG A 105 3.50 13.63 0.41
N LEU A 106 2.28 13.37 -0.05
CA LEU A 106 1.96 12.26 -0.93
C LEU A 106 1.70 12.81 -2.34
N HIS A 107 2.61 12.53 -3.24
CA HIS A 107 2.53 12.93 -4.64
C HIS A 107 2.12 11.72 -5.47
N LEU A 108 0.98 11.80 -6.14
CA LEU A 108 0.45 10.74 -7.00
C LEU A 108 0.53 11.19 -8.45
N ILE A 109 1.14 10.39 -9.30
CA ILE A 109 1.35 10.69 -10.71
C ILE A 109 0.75 9.56 -11.53
N GLU A 110 -0.22 9.90 -12.38
CA GLU A 110 -0.68 9.01 -13.43
C GLU A 110 0.29 9.12 -14.61
N GLY A 111 1.06 8.06 -14.87
CA GLY A 111 2.06 8.08 -15.94
C GLY A 111 2.94 6.83 -16.02
N ASP A 112 3.68 6.73 -17.12
CA ASP A 112 4.65 5.67 -17.36
C ASP A 112 5.91 5.89 -16.50
N VAL A 113 6.22 4.91 -15.64
CA VAL A 113 7.39 4.91 -14.74
C VAL A 113 8.73 5.15 -15.46
N LEU A 114 8.80 4.87 -16.77
CA LEU A 114 9.97 5.10 -17.61
C LEU A 114 10.12 6.56 -18.05
N GLN A 115 9.03 7.34 -18.05
CA GLN A 115 8.99 8.69 -18.60
C GLN A 115 8.85 9.78 -17.53
N VAL A 116 8.36 9.44 -16.34
CA VAL A 116 8.22 10.40 -15.23
C VAL A 116 9.57 10.91 -14.72
N GLN A 117 9.66 12.23 -14.59
CA GLN A 117 10.77 12.92 -13.94
C GLN A 117 10.36 13.24 -12.51
N LEU A 118 11.05 12.62 -11.55
CA LEU A 118 10.83 12.81 -10.12
C LEU A 118 12.13 13.20 -9.42
N PRO A 119 12.06 13.87 -8.27
CA PRO A 119 13.23 14.11 -7.43
C PRO A 119 13.93 12.80 -7.08
N LYS A 120 15.25 12.88 -6.84
CA LYS A 120 16.00 11.74 -6.31
C LYS A 120 15.48 11.41 -4.90
N VAL A 121 15.13 10.15 -4.68
CA VAL A 121 14.62 9.64 -3.41
C VAL A 121 15.62 8.69 -2.75
N ASP A 122 15.40 8.39 -1.47
CA ASP A 122 16.18 7.41 -0.72
C ASP A 122 15.88 5.98 -1.20
N VAL A 123 14.60 5.66 -1.38
CA VAL A 123 14.13 4.32 -1.75
C VAL A 123 13.26 4.40 -3.00
N THR A 124 13.59 3.60 -4.02
CA THR A 124 12.66 3.31 -5.14
C THR A 124 12.24 1.85 -5.02
N ALA A 125 10.93 1.60 -5.04
CA ALA A 125 10.37 0.28 -4.81
C ALA A 125 9.30 -0.03 -5.87
N ALA A 126 9.37 -1.23 -6.44
CA ALA A 126 8.35 -1.84 -7.30
C ALA A 126 7.94 -3.16 -6.65
N LEU A 127 7.18 -3.09 -5.56
CA LEU A 127 6.77 -4.25 -4.76
C LEU A 127 5.53 -4.92 -5.38
N ASN A 128 5.40 -6.23 -5.21
CA ASN A 128 4.34 -7.07 -5.80
C ASN A 128 4.29 -7.10 -7.34
N PHE A 129 5.19 -6.41 -8.03
CA PHE A 129 5.43 -6.62 -9.44
C PHE A 129 6.41 -7.78 -9.62
N SER A 130 6.08 -8.73 -10.49
CA SER A 130 6.95 -9.89 -10.69
C SER A 130 8.21 -9.47 -11.44
N TYR A 131 9.37 -9.55 -10.78
CA TYR A 131 10.70 -9.46 -11.41
C TYR A 131 10.96 -10.56 -12.46
N PHE A 132 10.00 -11.47 -12.69
CA PHE A 132 10.07 -12.58 -13.65
C PHE A 132 9.91 -12.18 -15.12
N LEU A 133 9.79 -10.90 -15.45
CA LEU A 133 9.74 -10.41 -16.83
C LEU A 133 11.12 -10.05 -17.39
N PHE A 134 12.16 -9.97 -16.56
CA PHE A 134 13.53 -9.73 -17.02
C PHE A 134 14.14 -11.04 -17.55
N LYS A 135 13.90 -11.33 -18.83
CA LYS A 135 14.42 -12.54 -19.51
C LYS A 135 15.90 -12.44 -19.91
N LYS A 136 16.51 -11.27 -19.75
CA LYS A 136 17.93 -11.03 -20.01
C LYS A 136 18.52 -10.23 -18.86
N ARG A 137 19.62 -10.75 -18.30
CA ARG A 137 20.58 -9.98 -17.53
C ARG A 137 21.67 -9.57 -18.51
N GLU A 138 21.86 -8.27 -18.68
CA GLU A 138 23.10 -7.71 -19.22
C GLU A 138 23.99 -7.30 -18.05
#